data_AF-A0A9W4HIJ2-F1
#
_entry.id   AF-A0A9W4HIJ2-F1
#
_cell.length_a   1.000
_cell.length_b   1.000
_cell.length_c   1.000
_cell.angle_alpha   90.00
_cell.angle_beta   90.00
_cell.angle_gamma   90.00
#
_symmetry.space_group_name_H-M   'P 1'
#
loop_
_entity.id
_entity.type
_entity.pdbx_description
1 polymer ?
#
loop_
_entity_poly.entity_id
_entity_poly.type
_entity_poly.pdbx_seq_one_letter_code
_entity_poly.pdbx_strand_id
1 'polypeptide(L)'
;MLQLPTELIELILLHCETPAFFQAARASRRLWKIAHSGREAILHRLYHTPGWYSDELQQLTTRDLYTLLKCRSNAQLDGVEYRADLTTYGFPAVLDSRASAFESQRHSTRALLVFKNDSTVYLVTMQDGKLIQEAKWRSPGQDTGDVDIIQTAFDGNHGVYVLHRHKPFPDQDLDANHPFVQQASQARSHGCIFMAYHDLNTENTTVRMCGFPEHQTYTPLALAVADRQFAISWQNANQPEDHGVVLYRFNETEGVDEEKDDQVTYTSYWSRSFLSSHDRPASGTGPVVKLAFNDRGFQLLCHYRAQPLYGSFRALYNTHLQGELGPSIANRCNVQFAPNLSLQFSIGIPFFATHKTGNVANGIPCHWQYLAFGIATHRVENWTVACLLRSEAFPRQRCTHVHNLDRGRRFESWKIMAQLGSYQQSTTSHGSQVAASRCGTRIAVADWKTLYVWALNPTEVLDTESTFYPPSWISSSDTPVLPPVILQLGAVCSQLRFTEKNSELIAITDRGVMHINLSNGEGERKGLSGHEIML
;
A
#
# COMPACT_ATOMS: atom_id res chain seq x y z
N MET A 1 20.95 -5.93 -38.67
CA MET A 1 20.37 -4.57 -38.63
C MET A 1 21.37 -3.50 -39.09
N LEU A 2 22.57 -3.39 -38.51
CA LEU A 2 23.54 -2.31 -38.86
C LEU A 2 24.13 -2.38 -40.28
N GLN A 3 23.89 -3.45 -41.04
CA GLN A 3 24.31 -3.60 -42.44
C GLN A 3 23.19 -3.21 -43.42
N LEU A 4 21.98 -2.91 -42.92
CA LEU A 4 20.86 -2.52 -43.77
C LEU A 4 21.05 -1.07 -44.30
N PRO A 5 20.48 -0.76 -45.49
CA PRO A 5 20.27 0.62 -45.94
C PRO A 5 19.50 1.45 -44.92
N THR A 6 19.73 2.76 -44.91
CA THR A 6 19.13 3.68 -43.93
C THR A 6 17.60 3.70 -44.04
N GLU A 7 17.08 3.61 -45.26
CA GLU A 7 15.66 3.61 -45.59
C GLU A 7 14.95 2.40 -44.98
N LEU A 8 15.58 1.22 -45.04
CA LEU A 8 15.04 0.02 -44.39
C LEU A 8 15.10 0.13 -42.86
N ILE A 9 16.12 0.79 -42.31
CA ILE A 9 16.21 1.03 -40.87
C ILE A 9 15.11 2.00 -40.42
N GLU A 10 14.85 3.07 -41.15
CA GLU A 10 13.78 4.03 -40.86
C GLU A 10 12.41 3.35 -40.89
N LEU A 11 12.15 2.49 -41.88
CA LEU A 11 10.91 1.73 -41.97
C LEU A 11 10.75 0.73 -40.81
N ILE A 12 11.83 0.07 -40.40
CA ILE A 12 11.82 -0.78 -39.19
C ILE A 12 11.48 0.08 -37.96
N LEU A 13 12.15 1.21 -37.77
CA LEU A 13 11.93 2.10 -36.63
C LEU A 13 10.53 2.71 -36.61
N LEU A 14 9.90 2.92 -37.77
CA LEU A 14 8.51 3.36 -37.91
C LEU A 14 7.51 2.30 -37.42
N HIS A 15 7.81 1.01 -37.58
CA HIS A 15 6.93 -0.11 -37.22
C HIS A 15 7.25 -0.82 -35.89
N CYS A 16 8.35 -0.48 -35.21
CA CYS A 16 8.61 -0.93 -33.83
C CYS A 16 7.49 -0.53 -32.84
N GLU A 17 7.65 -0.80 -31.55
CA GLU A 17 6.93 -0.10 -30.48
C GLU A 17 7.83 1.01 -29.89
N THR A 18 7.26 1.97 -29.14
CA THR A 18 8.04 3.07 -28.53
C THR A 18 9.21 2.58 -27.64
N PRO A 19 9.05 1.57 -26.77
CA PRO A 19 10.17 0.99 -26.02
C PRO A 19 11.27 0.45 -26.93
N ALA A 20 10.90 -0.34 -27.94
CA ALA A 20 11.83 -0.95 -28.90
C ALA A 20 12.56 0.10 -29.74
N PHE A 21 11.87 1.19 -30.13
CA PHE A 21 12.48 2.34 -30.81
C PHE A 21 13.60 2.96 -29.97
N PHE A 22 13.36 3.24 -28.68
CA PHE A 22 14.39 3.79 -27.81
C PHE A 22 15.52 2.81 -27.50
N GLN A 23 15.23 1.51 -27.43
CA GLN A 23 16.27 0.48 -27.27
C GLN A 23 17.18 0.42 -28.51
N ALA A 24 16.60 0.38 -29.71
CA ALA A 24 17.35 0.39 -30.96
C ALA A 24 18.20 1.66 -31.08
N ALA A 25 17.64 2.82 -30.73
CA ALA A 25 18.38 4.08 -30.71
C ALA A 25 19.57 4.06 -29.72
N ARG A 26 19.46 3.39 -28.57
CA ARG A 26 20.58 3.27 -27.60
C ARG A 26 21.63 2.23 -27.99
N ALA A 27 21.26 1.24 -28.80
CA ALA A 27 22.15 0.13 -29.14
C ALA A 27 23.34 0.54 -30.04
N SER A 28 23.23 1.61 -30.84
CA SER A 28 24.35 2.10 -31.64
C SER A 28 24.25 3.57 -32.00
N ARG A 29 25.40 4.22 -32.24
CA ARG A 29 25.46 5.62 -32.69
C ARG A 29 24.81 5.83 -34.07
N ARG A 30 24.87 4.83 -34.97
CA ARG A 30 24.23 4.90 -36.29
C ARG A 30 22.70 4.90 -36.15
N LEU A 31 22.14 3.96 -35.39
CA LEU A 31 20.70 3.88 -35.14
C LEU A 31 20.20 5.10 -34.37
N TRP A 32 20.97 5.60 -33.41
CA TRP A 32 20.66 6.85 -32.71
C TRP A 32 20.51 8.02 -33.68
N LYS A 33 21.46 8.21 -34.60
CA LYS A 33 21.40 9.31 -35.57
C LYS A 33 20.15 9.20 -36.44
N ILE A 34 19.85 8.02 -36.96
CA ILE A 34 18.68 7.76 -37.81
C ILE A 34 17.38 8.00 -37.03
N ALA A 35 17.25 7.44 -35.82
CA ALA A 35 16.10 7.62 -34.95
C ALA A 35 15.88 9.10 -34.56
N HIS A 36 16.96 9.84 -34.32
CA HIS A 36 16.92 11.25 -33.94
C HIS A 36 16.62 12.17 -35.14
N SER A 37 17.00 11.80 -36.36
CA SER A 37 16.71 12.61 -37.57
C SER A 37 15.38 12.25 -38.25
N GLY A 38 14.84 11.05 -38.00
CA GLY A 38 13.62 10.53 -38.62
C GLY A 38 12.35 11.18 -38.09
N ARG A 39 12.01 12.38 -38.59
CA ARG A 39 10.84 13.16 -38.15
C ARG A 39 9.53 12.38 -38.22
N GLU A 40 9.28 11.69 -39.33
CA GLU A 40 8.04 10.93 -39.56
C GLU A 40 7.87 9.81 -38.53
N ALA A 41 8.94 9.04 -38.28
CA ALA A 41 8.94 8.02 -37.24
C ALA A 41 8.65 8.61 -35.85
N ILE A 42 9.26 9.76 -35.51
CA ILE A 42 9.01 10.42 -34.22
C ILE A 42 7.55 10.88 -34.10
N LEU A 43 7.00 11.53 -35.13
CA LEU A 43 5.61 11.98 -35.14
C LEU A 43 4.64 10.81 -35.03
N HIS A 44 4.84 9.75 -35.82
CA HIS A 44 4.04 8.53 -35.73
C HIS A 44 4.03 7.97 -34.30
N ARG A 45 5.18 7.92 -33.62
CA ARG A 45 5.28 7.48 -32.23
C ARG A 45 4.55 8.40 -31.26
N LEU A 46 4.67 9.71 -31.47
CA LEU A 46 3.95 10.69 -30.66
C LEU A 46 2.45 10.47 -30.77
N TYR A 47 1.91 10.17 -31.96
CA TYR A 47 0.49 9.84 -32.21
C TYR A 47 0.00 8.55 -31.52
N HIS A 48 0.93 7.66 -31.17
CA HIS A 48 0.63 6.42 -30.46
C HIS A 48 1.03 6.45 -28.97
N THR A 49 1.47 7.61 -28.46
CA THR A 49 1.89 7.77 -27.07
C THR A 49 1.00 8.80 -26.38
N PRO A 50 0.40 8.50 -25.21
CA PRO A 50 -0.48 9.44 -24.51
C PRO A 50 0.09 10.86 -24.36
N GLY A 51 -0.75 11.85 -24.67
CA GLY A 51 -0.41 13.27 -24.63
C GLY A 51 -1.30 14.10 -25.55
N TRP A 52 -1.38 15.40 -25.27
CA TRP A 52 -2.19 16.34 -26.05
C TRP A 52 -1.65 16.52 -27.47
N TYR A 53 -2.55 16.51 -28.47
CA TYR A 53 -2.21 16.81 -29.86
C TYR A 53 -2.71 18.22 -30.19
N SER A 54 -1.79 19.08 -30.63
CA SER A 54 -2.10 20.40 -31.18
C SER A 54 -1.38 20.58 -32.52
N ASP A 55 -1.87 21.47 -33.36
CA ASP A 55 -1.21 21.83 -34.63
C ASP A 55 0.22 22.35 -34.42
N GLU A 56 0.54 22.80 -33.21
CA GLU A 56 1.88 23.23 -32.79
C GLU A 56 2.91 22.08 -32.82
N LEU A 57 2.50 20.81 -32.66
CA LEU A 57 3.39 19.66 -32.83
C LEU A 57 4.05 19.66 -34.21
N GLN A 58 3.32 20.06 -35.26
CA GLN A 58 3.86 20.11 -36.61
C GLN A 58 4.87 21.24 -36.79
N GLN A 59 4.85 22.25 -35.92
CA GLN A 59 5.75 23.41 -35.95
C GLN A 59 7.06 23.16 -35.17
N LEU A 60 7.08 22.17 -34.27
CA LEU A 60 8.27 21.82 -33.48
C LEU A 60 9.40 21.27 -34.36
N THR A 61 10.65 21.58 -33.98
CA THR A 61 11.83 21.00 -34.64
C THR A 61 11.90 19.49 -34.37
N THR A 62 12.58 18.73 -35.23
CA THR A 62 12.75 17.28 -35.03
C THR A 62 13.43 16.95 -33.68
N ARG A 63 14.33 17.81 -33.22
CA ARG A 63 14.98 17.67 -31.90
C ARG A 63 13.99 17.85 -30.76
N ASP A 64 13.10 18.82 -30.86
CA ASP A 64 12.09 19.09 -29.84
C ASP A 64 11.05 17.96 -29.81
N LEU A 65 10.65 17.45 -30.98
CA LEU A 65 9.79 16.28 -31.10
C LEU A 65 10.42 15.04 -30.46
N TYR A 66 11.70 14.77 -30.72
CA TYR A 66 12.40 13.65 -30.11
C TYR A 66 12.47 13.79 -28.58
N THR A 67 12.70 15.02 -28.09
CA THR A 67 12.72 15.32 -26.66
C THR A 67 11.34 15.12 -26.04
N LEU A 68 10.28 15.60 -26.69
CA LEU A 68 8.90 15.40 -26.27
C LEU A 68 8.53 13.91 -26.23
N LEU A 69 8.90 13.15 -27.26
CA LEU A 69 8.68 11.70 -27.31
C LEU A 69 9.38 11.01 -26.13
N LYS A 70 10.63 11.37 -25.85
CA LYS A 70 11.38 10.86 -24.68
C LYS A 70 10.64 11.19 -23.38
N CYS A 71 10.15 12.42 -23.21
CA CYS A 71 9.39 12.83 -22.03
C CYS A 71 8.08 12.05 -21.87
N ARG A 72 7.28 11.91 -22.93
CA ARG A 72 6.02 11.13 -22.89
C ARG A 72 6.28 9.65 -22.62
N SER A 73 7.29 9.09 -23.28
CA SER A 73 7.69 7.70 -23.11
C SER A 73 8.14 7.40 -21.67
N ASN A 74 8.94 8.29 -21.07
CA ASN A 74 9.29 8.22 -19.64
C ASN A 74 8.05 8.31 -18.75
N ALA A 75 7.11 9.20 -19.08
CA ALA A 75 5.87 9.35 -18.33
C ALA A 75 4.97 8.11 -18.42
N GLN A 76 5.11 7.28 -19.45
CA GLN A 76 4.42 6.00 -19.61
C GLN A 76 5.23 4.77 -19.15
N LEU A 77 6.44 4.98 -18.60
CA LEU A 77 7.33 3.92 -18.14
C LEU A 77 7.84 2.98 -19.26
N ASP A 78 7.84 3.43 -20.51
CA ASP A 78 8.31 2.62 -21.63
C ASP A 78 9.77 2.15 -21.44
N GLY A 79 9.99 0.83 -21.52
CA GLY A 79 11.32 0.23 -21.43
C GLY A 79 11.89 0.17 -20.02
N VAL A 80 11.09 0.47 -18.99
CA VAL A 80 11.48 0.37 -17.58
C VAL A 80 11.77 -1.07 -17.19
N GLU A 81 11.13 -2.05 -17.80
CA GLU A 81 11.38 -3.49 -17.60
C GLU A 81 12.84 -3.92 -17.90
N TYR A 82 13.60 -3.13 -18.66
CA TYR A 82 15.00 -3.38 -18.96
C TYR A 82 15.98 -2.45 -18.22
N ARG A 83 15.46 -1.45 -17.51
CA ARG A 83 16.26 -0.32 -16.99
C ARG A 83 15.98 0.04 -15.54
N ALA A 84 14.88 -0.45 -14.97
CA ALA A 84 14.56 -0.26 -13.58
C ALA A 84 15.73 -0.73 -12.72
N ASP A 85 16.07 0.07 -11.73
CA ASP A 85 17.07 -0.31 -10.74
C ASP A 85 16.35 -0.96 -9.56
N LEU A 86 16.66 -2.23 -9.31
CA LEU A 86 16.10 -3.02 -8.23
C LEU A 86 17.22 -3.29 -7.22
N THR A 87 17.30 -2.45 -6.20
CA THR A 87 18.27 -2.60 -5.11
C THR A 87 17.62 -3.34 -3.95
N THR A 88 18.20 -4.47 -3.54
CA THR A 88 17.76 -5.22 -2.35
C THR A 88 18.72 -4.97 -1.21
N TYR A 89 18.21 -4.46 -0.09
CA TYR A 89 18.92 -4.38 1.17
C TYR A 89 18.74 -5.70 1.91
N GLY A 90 19.76 -6.55 1.81
CA GLY A 90 19.86 -7.78 2.59
C GLY A 90 20.33 -7.48 4.02
N PHE A 91 19.86 -8.29 4.95
CA PHE A 91 20.27 -8.24 6.35
C PHE A 91 20.83 -9.61 6.76
N PRO A 92 21.75 -9.67 7.73
CA PRO A 92 22.24 -10.95 8.24
C PRO A 92 21.13 -11.82 8.85
N ALA A 93 20.15 -11.17 9.48
CA ALA A 93 18.98 -11.82 10.07
C ALA A 93 17.79 -11.84 9.10
N VAL A 94 16.93 -12.85 9.26
CA VAL A 94 15.73 -12.99 8.42
C VAL A 94 14.67 -11.98 8.85
N LEU A 95 14.28 -11.09 7.95
CA LEU A 95 13.23 -10.10 8.19
C LEU A 95 11.89 -10.78 8.42
N ASP A 96 11.18 -10.44 9.51
CA ASP A 96 9.78 -10.80 9.70
C ASP A 96 8.89 -9.76 9.03
N SER A 97 8.50 -10.04 7.78
CA SER A 97 7.66 -9.14 6.99
C SER A 97 6.24 -8.92 7.55
N ARG A 98 5.76 -9.79 8.46
CA ARG A 98 4.44 -9.63 9.11
C ARG A 98 4.54 -8.75 10.35
N ALA A 99 5.66 -8.85 11.08
CA ALA A 99 5.92 -8.01 12.24
C ALA A 99 6.36 -6.59 11.87
N SER A 100 7.02 -6.44 10.71
CA SER A 100 7.46 -5.16 10.16
C SER A 100 6.30 -4.34 9.58
N ALA A 101 6.43 -3.01 9.50
CA ALA A 101 5.38 -2.14 8.97
C ALA A 101 5.92 -0.85 8.36
N PHE A 102 5.25 -0.33 7.32
CA PHE A 102 5.48 1.04 6.84
C PHE A 102 4.66 2.07 7.63
N GLU A 103 5.20 3.28 7.77
CA GLU A 103 4.45 4.39 8.36
C GLU A 103 3.24 4.78 7.51
N SER A 104 2.07 4.96 8.11
CA SER A 104 0.83 5.20 7.38
C SER A 104 0.79 6.57 6.68
N GLN A 105 1.57 7.55 7.14
CA GLN A 105 1.63 8.90 6.57
C GLN A 105 2.10 8.90 5.10
N ARG A 106 1.36 9.55 4.21
CA ARG A 106 1.62 9.54 2.75
C ARG A 106 2.95 10.18 2.33
N HIS A 107 3.60 10.92 3.22
CA HIS A 107 4.87 11.63 2.94
C HIS A 107 6.07 10.96 3.60
N SER A 108 5.85 10.03 4.52
CA SER A 108 6.95 9.34 5.18
C SER A 108 7.39 8.12 4.38
N THR A 109 8.70 7.93 4.30
CA THR A 109 9.37 6.73 3.78
C THR A 109 9.92 5.86 4.91
N ARG A 110 9.38 6.02 6.12
CA ARG A 110 9.78 5.28 7.31
C ARG A 110 9.17 3.89 7.36
N ALA A 111 9.93 2.97 7.92
CA ALA A 111 9.52 1.61 8.21
C ALA A 111 10.04 1.16 9.57
N LEU A 112 9.26 0.31 10.23
CA LEU A 112 9.69 -0.50 11.36
C LEU A 112 10.08 -1.86 10.80
N LEU A 113 11.33 -2.26 11.02
CA LEU A 113 11.85 -3.56 10.66
C LEU A 113 12.01 -4.40 11.92
N VAL A 114 11.53 -5.63 11.84
CA VAL A 114 11.63 -6.64 12.90
C VAL A 114 12.24 -7.88 12.29
N PHE A 115 13.22 -8.47 12.96
CA PHE A 115 13.87 -9.70 12.52
C PHE A 115 13.35 -10.89 13.33
N LYS A 116 13.31 -12.08 12.70
CA LYS A 116 12.88 -13.30 13.37
C LYS A 116 13.87 -13.64 14.49
N ASN A 117 13.34 -14.03 15.65
CA ASN A 117 14.10 -14.34 16.85
C ASN A 117 14.90 -13.13 17.40
N ASP A 118 14.51 -11.92 17.04
CA ASP A 118 15.03 -10.68 17.62
C ASP A 118 13.88 -9.94 18.32
N SER A 119 14.17 -9.43 19.51
CA SER A 119 13.25 -8.63 20.32
C SER A 119 13.45 -7.12 20.13
N THR A 120 14.23 -6.74 19.12
CA THR A 120 14.49 -5.34 18.75
C THR A 120 13.62 -4.89 17.58
N VAL A 121 13.08 -3.68 17.69
CA VAL A 121 12.42 -2.98 16.59
C VAL A 121 13.36 -1.92 16.04
N TYR A 122 13.61 -1.94 14.73
CA TYR A 122 14.49 -1.00 14.04
C TYR A 122 13.65 0.02 13.25
N LEU A 123 13.85 1.29 13.51
CA LEU A 123 13.27 2.37 12.73
C LEU A 123 14.24 2.77 11.62
N VAL A 124 13.78 2.67 10.39
CA VAL A 124 14.56 3.01 9.21
C VAL A 124 13.81 3.97 8.31
N THR A 125 14.55 4.78 7.55
CA THR A 125 14.03 5.72 6.57
C THR A 125 14.73 5.51 5.24
N MET A 126 13.96 5.56 4.16
CA MET A 126 14.54 5.59 2.82
C MET A 126 14.74 7.04 2.38
N GLN A 127 16.00 7.43 2.18
CA GLN A 127 16.37 8.75 1.69
C GLN A 127 17.34 8.59 0.50
N ASP A 128 17.00 9.21 -0.64
CA ASP A 128 17.81 9.19 -1.86
C ASP A 128 18.30 7.80 -2.30
N GLY A 129 17.41 6.81 -2.21
CA GLY A 129 17.73 5.43 -2.57
C GLY A 129 18.76 4.78 -1.63
N LYS A 130 18.82 5.22 -0.37
CA LYS A 130 19.58 4.57 0.71
C LYS A 130 18.69 4.35 1.92
N LEU A 131 18.87 3.20 2.54
CA LEU A 131 18.21 2.87 3.81
C LEU A 131 19.08 3.37 4.96
N ILE A 132 18.53 4.24 5.81
CA ILE A 132 19.20 4.85 6.96
C ILE A 132 18.48 4.40 8.23
N GLN A 133 19.22 3.90 9.22
CA GLN A 133 18.66 3.61 10.55
C GLN A 133 18.57 4.90 11.37
N GLU A 134 17.38 5.21 11.88
CA GLU A 134 17.15 6.36 12.74
C GLU A 134 17.22 6.00 14.23
N ALA A 135 16.58 4.88 14.60
CA ALA A 135 16.49 4.46 15.99
C ALA A 135 16.33 2.94 16.09
N LYS A 136 16.52 2.43 17.31
CA LYS A 136 16.19 1.04 17.67
C LYS A 136 15.66 0.98 19.09
N TRP A 137 14.68 0.12 19.33
CA TRP A 137 14.11 -0.11 20.65
C TRP A 137 14.16 -1.59 20.99
N ARG A 138 14.70 -1.91 22.17
CA ARG A 138 14.57 -3.25 22.75
C ARG A 138 13.20 -3.37 23.39
N SER A 139 12.56 -4.52 23.18
CA SER A 139 11.26 -4.78 23.80
C SER A 139 11.41 -4.87 25.32
N PRO A 140 10.50 -4.27 26.10
CA PRO A 140 10.47 -4.45 27.55
C PRO A 140 10.38 -5.92 27.95
N GLY A 141 11.06 -6.31 29.04
CA GLY A 141 11.06 -7.69 29.54
C GLY A 141 12.02 -8.64 28.82
N GLN A 142 12.88 -8.16 27.92
CA GLN A 142 13.93 -8.98 27.29
C GLN A 142 14.90 -9.59 28.31
N ASP A 143 15.18 -8.90 29.41
CA ASP A 143 16.11 -9.38 30.44
C ASP A 143 15.46 -10.46 31.35
N THR A 144 14.14 -10.58 31.33
CA THR A 144 13.36 -11.47 32.21
C THR A 144 12.71 -12.62 31.47
N GLY A 145 12.88 -12.72 30.15
CA GLY A 145 12.28 -13.78 29.34
C GLY A 145 12.48 -13.61 27.83
N ASP A 146 11.97 -14.59 27.08
CA ASP A 146 11.94 -14.53 25.61
C ASP A 146 10.84 -13.57 25.16
N VAL A 147 11.17 -12.68 24.22
CA VAL A 147 10.21 -11.73 23.64
C VAL A 147 10.08 -11.95 22.14
N ASP A 148 8.90 -12.36 21.71
CA ASP A 148 8.52 -12.53 20.32
C ASP A 148 7.73 -11.28 19.86
N ILE A 149 8.32 -10.42 19.03
CA ILE A 149 7.57 -9.30 18.43
C ILE A 149 6.60 -9.85 17.38
N ILE A 150 5.30 -9.60 17.58
CA ILE A 150 4.24 -10.13 16.72
C ILE A 150 3.93 -9.16 15.60
N GLN A 151 3.62 -7.89 15.94
CA GLN A 151 3.29 -6.84 14.98
C GLN A 151 3.70 -5.47 15.49
N THR A 152 4.06 -4.59 14.55
CA THR A 152 4.36 -3.19 14.81
C THR A 152 3.46 -2.29 13.96
N ALA A 153 3.19 -1.09 14.45
CA ALA A 153 2.39 -0.11 13.72
C ALA A 153 2.73 1.32 14.14
N PHE A 154 2.50 2.26 13.23
CA PHE A 154 2.54 3.69 13.49
C PHE A 154 1.12 4.21 13.70
N ASP A 155 0.93 5.14 14.64
CA ASP A 155 -0.35 5.85 14.81
C ASP A 155 -0.53 7.05 13.86
N GLY A 156 0.55 7.46 13.20
CA GLY A 156 0.59 8.61 12.31
C GLY A 156 0.77 9.97 13.01
N ASN A 157 1.01 9.98 14.33
CA ASN A 157 1.23 11.14 15.18
C ASN A 157 2.47 10.92 16.10
N HIS A 158 3.56 10.40 15.55
CA HIS A 158 4.82 10.13 16.26
C HIS A 158 4.78 8.97 17.27
N GLY A 159 3.71 8.18 17.33
CA GLY A 159 3.62 6.99 18.17
C GLY A 159 3.96 5.70 17.44
N VAL A 160 4.74 4.85 18.09
CA VAL A 160 5.07 3.49 17.64
C VAL A 160 4.47 2.48 18.62
N TYR A 161 3.71 1.53 18.07
CA TYR A 161 3.04 0.48 18.82
C TYR A 161 3.69 -0.86 18.50
N VAL A 162 4.04 -1.61 19.53
CA VAL A 162 4.72 -2.92 19.44
C VAL A 162 3.90 -3.95 20.20
N LEU A 163 3.19 -4.79 19.45
CA LEU A 163 2.50 -5.96 19.97
C LEU A 163 3.50 -7.10 20.05
N HIS A 164 3.77 -7.59 21.26
CA HIS A 164 4.74 -8.65 21.50
C HIS A 164 4.19 -9.69 22.47
N ARG A 165 4.79 -10.87 22.43
CA ARG A 165 4.55 -11.95 23.38
C ARG A 165 5.79 -12.12 24.23
N HIS A 166 5.61 -12.08 25.55
CA HIS A 166 6.66 -12.31 26.52
C HIS A 166 6.46 -13.67 27.20
N LYS A 167 7.50 -14.50 27.20
CA LYS A 167 7.57 -15.77 27.91
C LYS A 167 8.65 -15.63 28.99
N PRO A 168 8.27 -15.49 30.27
CA PRO A 168 9.25 -15.30 31.33
C PRO A 168 10.18 -16.51 31.41
N PHE A 169 11.45 -16.28 31.76
CA PHE A 169 12.36 -17.38 32.07
C PHE A 169 11.81 -18.20 33.25
N PRO A 170 12.01 -19.52 33.26
CA PRO A 170 11.65 -20.33 34.42
C PRO A 170 12.44 -19.82 35.63
N ASP A 171 11.71 -19.48 36.69
CA ASP A 171 12.29 -19.00 37.94
C ASP A 171 13.14 -20.13 38.55
N GLN A 172 14.46 -19.94 38.65
CA GLN A 172 15.38 -21.00 39.08
C GLN A 172 15.21 -21.36 40.57
N ASP A 173 14.60 -20.46 41.34
CA ASP A 173 14.39 -20.59 42.78
C ASP A 173 13.02 -21.20 43.16
N LEU A 174 12.13 -21.46 42.18
CA LEU A 174 10.84 -22.09 42.44
C LEU A 174 10.94 -23.62 42.34
N ASP A 175 10.37 -24.32 43.33
CA ASP A 175 10.22 -25.77 43.27
C ASP A 175 9.27 -26.15 42.12
N ALA A 176 9.86 -26.52 40.97
CA ALA A 176 9.15 -26.93 39.77
C ALA A 176 8.25 -28.16 39.96
N ASN A 177 8.36 -28.87 41.10
CA ASN A 177 7.48 -29.98 41.46
C ASN A 177 6.26 -29.55 42.28
N HIS A 178 6.20 -28.28 42.72
CA HIS A 178 5.06 -27.77 43.46
C HIS A 178 3.84 -27.61 42.54
N PRO A 179 2.67 -28.19 42.87
CA PRO A 179 1.52 -28.26 41.96
C PRO A 179 1.00 -26.89 41.50
N PHE A 180 1.10 -25.86 42.34
CA PHE A 180 0.74 -24.49 41.95
C PHE A 180 1.77 -23.83 41.02
N VAL A 181 3.05 -24.17 41.13
CA VAL A 181 4.11 -23.71 40.21
C VAL A 181 3.94 -24.43 38.88
N GLN A 182 3.65 -25.73 38.89
CA GLN A 182 3.33 -26.49 37.68
C GLN A 182 2.10 -25.93 36.97
N GLN A 183 1.04 -25.64 37.71
CA GLN A 183 -0.20 -25.09 37.14
C GLN A 183 0.02 -23.66 36.60
N ALA A 184 0.78 -22.81 37.29
CA ALA A 184 1.11 -21.46 36.82
C ALA A 184 2.04 -21.47 35.59
N SER A 185 3.04 -22.36 35.57
CA SER A 185 3.94 -22.55 34.43
C SER A 185 3.23 -23.17 33.22
N GLN A 186 2.29 -24.11 33.43
CA GLN A 186 1.43 -24.64 32.38
C GLN A 186 0.50 -23.57 31.81
N ALA A 187 -0.10 -22.73 32.66
CA ALA A 187 -0.94 -21.60 32.24
C ALA A 187 -0.16 -20.54 31.45
N ARG A 188 1.13 -20.34 31.75
CA ARG A 188 2.02 -19.38 31.05
C ARG A 188 2.82 -19.98 29.90
N SER A 189 2.64 -21.26 29.57
CA SER A 189 3.41 -21.96 28.53
C SER A 189 3.32 -21.31 27.14
N HIS A 190 2.22 -20.59 26.86
CA HIS A 190 2.02 -19.86 25.60
C HIS A 190 2.51 -18.40 25.62
N GLY A 191 3.00 -17.90 26.76
CA GLY A 191 3.41 -16.50 26.96
C GLY A 191 2.24 -15.53 27.12
N CYS A 192 2.53 -14.36 27.66
CA CYS A 192 1.56 -13.26 27.81
C CYS A 192 1.73 -12.26 26.66
N ILE A 193 0.63 -11.69 26.18
CA ILE A 193 0.65 -10.72 25.08
C ILE A 193 0.50 -9.31 25.65
N PHE A 194 1.36 -8.42 25.18
CA PHE A 194 1.42 -7.02 25.61
C PHE A 194 1.47 -6.08 24.41
N MET A 195 0.88 -4.91 24.58
CA MET A 195 1.04 -3.76 23.69
C MET A 195 1.98 -2.77 24.37
N ALA A 196 3.09 -2.44 23.73
CA ALA A 196 3.98 -1.36 24.13
C ALA A 196 3.80 -0.15 23.21
N TYR A 197 3.75 1.05 23.79
CA TYR A 197 3.68 2.33 23.09
C TYR A 197 4.95 3.14 23.37
N HIS A 198 5.60 3.57 22.30
CA HIS A 198 6.77 4.43 22.30
C HIS A 198 6.42 5.75 21.62
N ASP A 199 6.72 6.87 22.28
CA ASP A 199 6.61 8.21 21.70
C ASP A 199 7.96 8.61 21.08
N LEU A 200 7.96 8.98 19.80
CA LEU A 200 9.16 9.37 19.08
C LEU A 200 9.63 10.79 19.39
N ASN A 201 8.78 11.63 20.00
CA ASN A 201 9.10 13.04 20.28
C ASN A 201 9.72 13.26 21.67
N THR A 202 9.55 12.33 22.59
CA THR A 202 10.11 12.45 23.95
C THR A 202 11.49 11.80 24.00
N GLU A 203 12.51 12.58 24.34
CA GLU A 203 13.84 12.06 24.69
C GLU A 203 13.78 11.14 25.93
N ASN A 204 12.76 11.34 26.78
CA ASN A 204 12.43 10.44 27.88
C ASN A 204 11.68 9.21 27.36
N THR A 205 12.28 8.07 27.66
CA THR A 205 12.02 6.73 27.11
C THR A 205 10.95 5.97 27.89
N THR A 206 9.98 6.65 28.51
CA THR A 206 8.92 5.94 29.26
C THR A 206 7.99 5.22 28.31
N VAL A 207 8.06 3.89 28.32
CA VAL A 207 7.24 3.02 27.48
C VAL A 207 5.91 2.76 28.19
N ARG A 208 4.78 3.07 27.55
CA ARG A 208 3.46 2.70 28.10
C ARG A 208 3.11 1.28 27.69
N MET A 209 2.65 0.46 28.63
CA MET A 209 2.34 -0.94 28.37
C MET A 209 0.98 -1.36 28.89
N CYS A 210 0.29 -2.22 28.15
CA CYS A 210 -0.88 -2.94 28.65
C CYS A 210 -0.85 -4.41 28.21
N GLY A 211 -1.45 -5.29 29.02
CA GLY A 211 -1.52 -6.73 28.77
C GLY A 211 -2.95 -7.22 28.49
N PHE A 212 -3.09 -8.35 27.80
CA PHE A 212 -4.38 -8.92 27.39
C PHE A 212 -4.63 -10.30 28.03
N PRO A 213 -4.84 -10.38 29.36
CA PRO A 213 -5.03 -11.66 30.04
C PRO A 213 -6.28 -12.43 29.57
N GLU A 214 -7.31 -11.73 29.12
CA GLU A 214 -8.55 -12.32 28.60
C GLU A 214 -8.38 -12.99 27.22
N HIS A 215 -7.26 -12.75 26.53
CA HIS A 215 -6.93 -13.31 25.23
C HIS A 215 -5.75 -14.31 25.28
N GLN A 216 -5.44 -14.90 26.44
CA GLN A 216 -4.31 -15.85 26.60
C GLN A 216 -4.36 -17.06 25.66
N THR A 217 -5.56 -17.56 25.34
CA THR A 217 -5.75 -18.69 24.42
C THR A 217 -5.88 -18.26 22.95
N TYR A 218 -5.75 -16.96 22.67
CA TYR A 218 -5.89 -16.39 21.34
C TYR A 218 -4.53 -15.98 20.77
N THR A 219 -4.44 -16.06 19.44
CA THR A 219 -3.33 -15.56 18.66
C THR A 219 -3.75 -14.29 17.92
N PRO A 220 -3.00 -13.19 18.03
CA PRO A 220 -3.29 -11.98 17.28
C PRO A 220 -2.86 -12.16 15.82
N LEU A 221 -3.73 -11.78 14.90
CA LEU A 221 -3.52 -11.92 13.45
C LEU A 221 -3.21 -10.59 12.77
N ALA A 222 -3.74 -9.49 13.30
CA ALA A 222 -3.63 -8.16 12.72
C ALA A 222 -3.71 -7.07 13.80
N LEU A 223 -3.01 -5.98 13.56
CA LEU A 223 -2.95 -4.77 14.37
C LEU A 223 -3.19 -3.58 13.44
N ALA A 224 -4.07 -2.70 13.85
CA ALA A 224 -4.16 -1.35 13.30
C ALA A 224 -4.14 -0.35 14.44
N VAL A 225 -3.58 0.82 14.17
CA VAL A 225 -3.46 1.90 15.14
C VAL A 225 -3.91 3.20 14.49
N ALA A 226 -4.57 4.04 15.26
CA ALA A 226 -4.84 5.44 14.98
C ALA A 226 -4.63 6.23 16.26
N ASP A 227 -4.58 7.56 16.19
CA ASP A 227 -4.35 8.44 17.33
C ASP A 227 -5.09 7.99 18.61
N ARG A 228 -4.32 7.50 19.60
CA ARG A 228 -4.75 6.98 20.91
C ARG A 228 -5.67 5.75 20.92
N GLN A 229 -5.88 5.07 19.80
CA GLN A 229 -6.70 3.86 19.73
C GLN A 229 -6.08 2.79 18.83
N PHE A 230 -6.33 1.52 19.13
CA PHE A 230 -5.80 0.43 18.33
C PHE A 230 -6.80 -0.71 18.26
N ALA A 231 -6.75 -1.49 17.19
CA ALA A 231 -7.61 -2.64 16.97
C ALA A 231 -6.75 -3.88 16.75
N ILE A 232 -7.11 -4.98 17.40
CA ILE A 232 -6.43 -6.27 17.25
C ILE A 232 -7.45 -7.28 16.74
N SER A 233 -7.07 -8.04 15.71
CA SER A 233 -7.80 -9.24 15.32
C SER A 233 -7.25 -10.43 16.07
N TRP A 234 -8.14 -11.18 16.73
CA TRP A 234 -7.83 -12.33 17.54
C TRP A 234 -8.43 -13.59 16.92
N GLN A 235 -7.69 -14.69 16.99
CA GLN A 235 -8.18 -16.03 16.65
C GLN A 235 -7.81 -17.02 17.75
N ASN A 236 -8.79 -17.78 18.22
CA ASN A 236 -8.58 -18.79 19.24
C ASN A 236 -7.65 -19.89 18.70
N ALA A 237 -6.59 -20.21 19.45
CA ALA A 237 -5.57 -21.17 19.03
C ALA A 237 -6.14 -22.59 18.88
N ASN A 238 -7.13 -22.94 19.71
CA ASN A 238 -7.74 -24.28 19.74
C ASN A 238 -9.00 -24.38 18.88
N GLN A 239 -9.66 -23.25 18.62
CA GLN A 239 -10.90 -23.18 17.84
C GLN A 239 -10.80 -22.10 16.76
N PRO A 240 -10.20 -22.39 15.58
CA PRO A 240 -9.95 -21.37 14.55
C PRO A 240 -11.21 -20.63 14.03
N GLU A 241 -12.39 -21.22 14.19
CA GLU A 241 -13.69 -20.62 13.86
C GLU A 241 -14.09 -19.50 14.84
N ASP A 242 -13.54 -19.52 16.05
CA ASP A 242 -13.71 -18.50 17.07
C ASP A 242 -12.66 -17.40 16.87
N HIS A 243 -13.08 -16.33 16.21
CA HIS A 243 -12.25 -15.18 15.89
C HIS A 243 -13.07 -13.90 15.95
N GLY A 244 -12.38 -12.79 16.16
CA GLY A 244 -12.99 -11.48 16.25
C GLY A 244 -12.00 -10.35 16.07
N VAL A 245 -12.53 -9.12 16.11
CA VAL A 245 -11.76 -7.89 16.16
C VAL A 245 -12.20 -7.13 17.39
N VAL A 246 -11.25 -6.69 18.20
CA VAL A 246 -11.49 -5.90 19.41
C VAL A 246 -10.80 -4.54 19.24
N LEU A 247 -11.54 -3.48 19.53
CA LEU A 247 -11.05 -2.10 19.55
C LEU A 247 -10.65 -1.75 20.99
N TYR A 248 -9.50 -1.10 21.14
CA TYR A 248 -8.90 -0.72 22.41
C TYR A 248 -8.54 0.76 22.44
N ARG A 249 -8.57 1.35 23.63
CA ARG A 249 -8.14 2.74 23.89
C ARG A 249 -7.45 2.80 25.26
N PHE A 250 -6.29 3.47 25.34
CA PHE A 250 -5.66 3.72 26.64
C PHE A 250 -6.51 4.67 27.49
N ASN A 251 -6.56 4.43 28.80
CA ASN A 251 -7.22 5.32 29.74
C ASN A 251 -6.29 6.51 30.07
N GLU A 252 -6.79 7.73 29.93
CA GLU A 252 -6.01 8.96 30.14
C GLU A 252 -5.96 9.42 31.62
N THR A 253 -6.68 8.74 32.53
CA THR A 253 -7.04 9.26 33.86
C THR A 253 -6.33 8.61 35.05
N GLU A 254 -5.48 7.61 34.85
CA GLU A 254 -4.71 7.04 35.96
C GLU A 254 -3.39 7.81 36.11
N GLY A 255 -3.34 8.61 37.18
CA GLY A 255 -2.20 9.41 37.58
C GLY A 255 -0.96 8.56 37.76
N VAL A 256 0.17 9.17 37.43
CA VAL A 256 1.51 8.65 37.63
C VAL A 256 1.70 8.48 39.13
N ASP A 257 1.75 7.24 39.63
CA ASP A 257 2.48 6.96 40.87
C ASP A 257 3.96 7.17 40.51
N GLU A 258 4.46 8.39 40.75
CA GLU A 258 5.84 8.86 40.49
C GLU A 258 6.89 8.19 41.39
N GLU A 259 6.70 6.93 41.78
CA GLU A 259 7.61 6.21 42.68
C GLU A 259 8.04 4.86 42.13
N LYS A 260 8.43 4.77 40.85
CA LYS A 260 9.38 3.73 40.40
C LYS A 260 10.29 4.30 39.31
N ASP A 261 11.59 4.06 39.48
CA ASP A 261 12.70 4.32 38.56
C ASP A 261 12.60 3.47 37.26
N ASP A 262 11.39 2.99 36.93
CA ASP A 262 11.12 2.05 35.86
C ASP A 262 10.80 2.82 34.57
N GLN A 263 11.56 2.53 33.52
CA GLN A 263 11.38 3.03 32.15
C GLN A 263 10.04 2.58 31.52
N VAL A 264 9.18 1.88 32.25
CA VAL A 264 7.93 1.27 31.79
C VAL A 264 6.77 1.66 32.71
N THR A 265 5.69 2.21 32.13
CA THR A 265 4.45 2.53 32.84
C THR A 265 3.33 1.61 32.39
N TYR A 266 2.75 0.84 33.31
CA TYR A 266 1.56 0.04 33.01
C TYR A 266 0.31 0.91 33.00
N THR A 267 -0.50 0.80 31.95
CA THR A 267 -1.70 1.63 31.77
C THR A 267 -2.92 0.74 31.52
N SER A 268 -4.02 1.05 32.18
CA SER A 268 -5.31 0.40 31.90
C SER A 268 -5.87 0.82 30.53
N TYR A 269 -6.80 0.01 30.02
CA TYR A 269 -7.44 0.28 28.73
C TYR A 269 -8.93 0.00 28.80
N TRP A 270 -9.64 0.66 27.90
CA TRP A 270 -11.00 0.29 27.51
C TRP A 270 -10.95 -0.63 26.29
N SER A 271 -11.83 -1.63 26.23
CA SER A 271 -11.98 -2.52 25.09
C SER A 271 -13.44 -2.67 24.66
N ARG A 272 -13.66 -2.86 23.36
CA ARG A 272 -15.00 -3.08 22.79
C ARG A 272 -14.91 -4.09 21.66
N SER A 273 -15.75 -5.12 21.69
CA SER A 273 -15.90 -6.04 20.55
C SER A 273 -16.41 -5.28 19.34
N PHE A 274 -15.66 -5.34 18.24
CA PHE A 274 -15.95 -4.65 17.00
C PHE A 274 -16.56 -5.58 15.95
N LEU A 275 -16.04 -6.81 15.87
CA LEU A 275 -16.59 -7.91 15.08
C LEU A 275 -16.46 -9.19 15.90
N SER A 276 -17.56 -9.93 16.05
CA SER A 276 -17.57 -11.28 16.58
C SER A 276 -17.86 -12.29 15.46
N SER A 277 -17.37 -13.52 15.60
CA SER A 277 -17.74 -14.67 14.78
C SER A 277 -19.26 -14.90 14.70
N HIS A 278 -20.04 -14.33 15.63
CA HIS A 278 -21.50 -14.38 15.68
C HIS A 278 -22.22 -13.26 14.88
N ASP A 279 -21.55 -12.15 14.54
CA ASP A 279 -22.17 -10.97 13.88
C ASP A 279 -22.26 -11.07 12.33
N ARG A 280 -22.19 -12.29 11.77
CA ARG A 280 -21.92 -12.51 10.32
C ARG A 280 -23.02 -11.99 9.39
N PRO A 281 -22.69 -11.13 8.39
CA PRO A 281 -23.51 -10.94 7.20
C PRO A 281 -23.25 -12.00 6.11
N ALA A 282 -22.24 -12.86 6.24
CA ALA A 282 -21.98 -13.94 5.29
C ALA A 282 -21.23 -15.10 5.95
N SER A 283 -21.81 -16.30 5.91
CA SER A 283 -21.11 -17.55 6.18
C SER A 283 -19.95 -17.73 5.19
N GLY A 284 -18.73 -17.94 5.68
CA GLY A 284 -17.57 -18.34 4.85
C GLY A 284 -16.41 -17.36 4.72
N THR A 285 -16.48 -16.15 5.29
CA THR A 285 -15.29 -15.28 5.42
C THR A 285 -14.50 -15.71 6.65
N GLY A 286 -13.26 -16.17 6.45
CA GLY A 286 -12.35 -16.54 7.53
C GLY A 286 -11.92 -15.34 8.39
N PRO A 287 -10.92 -15.48 9.28
CA PRO A 287 -10.51 -14.41 10.18
C PRO A 287 -9.95 -13.19 9.43
N VAL A 288 -10.02 -12.03 10.08
CA VAL A 288 -9.41 -10.79 9.58
C VAL A 288 -7.90 -10.89 9.74
N VAL A 289 -7.17 -10.79 8.64
CA VAL A 289 -5.70 -10.97 8.60
C VAL A 289 -4.94 -9.66 8.43
N LYS A 290 -5.63 -8.56 8.15
CA LYS A 290 -5.06 -7.21 8.13
C LYS A 290 -6.15 -6.20 8.48
N LEU A 291 -5.76 -5.19 9.25
CA LEU A 291 -6.62 -4.09 9.68
C LEU A 291 -6.01 -2.77 9.21
N ALA A 292 -6.86 -1.77 8.98
CA ALA A 292 -6.40 -0.41 8.75
C ALA A 292 -7.46 0.59 9.21
N PHE A 293 -7.07 1.60 9.97
CA PHE A 293 -7.91 2.75 10.20
C PHE A 293 -7.89 3.67 8.98
N ASN A 294 -9.03 4.27 8.67
CA ASN A 294 -9.15 5.34 7.68
C ASN A 294 -10.09 6.44 8.19
N ASP A 295 -10.29 7.48 7.39
CA ASP A 295 -11.08 8.67 7.74
C ASP A 295 -10.69 9.22 9.12
N ARG A 296 -9.40 9.46 9.35
CA ARG A 296 -8.84 9.96 10.62
C ARG A 296 -9.15 9.09 11.84
N GLY A 297 -9.22 7.78 11.66
CA GLY A 297 -9.54 6.84 12.74
C GLY A 297 -11.03 6.68 13.02
N PHE A 298 -11.92 7.30 12.23
CA PHE A 298 -13.37 7.15 12.37
C PHE A 298 -13.94 5.98 11.57
N GLN A 299 -13.11 5.18 10.93
CA GLN A 299 -13.54 3.98 10.21
C GLN A 299 -12.43 2.93 10.28
N LEU A 300 -12.84 1.67 10.44
CA LEU A 300 -11.93 0.52 10.48
C LEU A 300 -12.23 -0.41 9.31
N LEU A 301 -11.17 -0.72 8.54
CA LEU A 301 -11.19 -1.57 7.36
C LEU A 301 -10.68 -2.96 7.72
N CYS A 302 -11.39 -4.00 7.28
CA CYS A 302 -11.07 -5.39 7.54
C CYS A 302 -10.69 -6.10 6.24
N HIS A 303 -9.48 -6.65 6.21
CA HIS A 303 -8.97 -7.45 5.09
C HIS A 303 -9.00 -8.93 5.44
N TYR A 304 -9.45 -9.74 4.49
CA TYR A 304 -9.50 -11.19 4.61
C TYR A 304 -8.43 -11.83 3.73
N ARG A 305 -8.11 -13.09 4.02
CA ARG A 305 -7.08 -13.84 3.31
C ARG A 305 -7.34 -13.85 1.80
N ALA A 306 -6.27 -13.77 1.01
CA ALA A 306 -6.29 -13.77 -0.45
C ALA A 306 -7.09 -12.62 -1.12
N GLN A 307 -7.49 -11.58 -0.36
CA GLN A 307 -8.14 -10.39 -0.91
C GLN A 307 -7.14 -9.24 -1.09
N PRO A 308 -6.98 -8.69 -2.30
CA PRO A 308 -6.08 -7.54 -2.53
C PRO A 308 -6.58 -6.25 -1.86
N LEU A 309 -7.89 -6.12 -1.69
CA LEU A 309 -8.56 -4.97 -1.08
C LEU A 309 -9.28 -5.41 0.19
N TYR A 310 -9.66 -4.48 1.06
CA TYR A 310 -10.44 -4.80 2.26
C TYR A 310 -11.78 -5.40 1.85
N GLY A 311 -12.29 -6.37 2.62
CA GLY A 311 -13.56 -7.04 2.32
C GLY A 311 -14.76 -6.42 3.02
N SER A 312 -14.55 -5.69 4.11
CA SER A 312 -15.61 -4.98 4.84
C SER A 312 -15.07 -3.78 5.61
N PHE A 313 -15.97 -2.90 6.03
CA PHE A 313 -15.64 -1.76 6.87
C PHE A 313 -16.79 -1.42 7.81
N ARG A 314 -16.48 -0.68 8.87
CA ARG A 314 -17.47 -0.16 9.82
C ARG A 314 -17.10 1.25 10.24
N ALA A 315 -18.08 2.13 10.34
CA ALA A 315 -17.88 3.47 10.88
C ALA A 315 -17.80 3.44 12.41
N LEU A 316 -16.88 4.22 12.94
CA LEU A 316 -16.69 4.50 14.36
C LEU A 316 -17.25 5.90 14.63
N TYR A 317 -18.52 5.99 15.05
CA TYR A 317 -19.10 7.27 15.45
C TYR A 317 -18.45 7.75 16.75
N ASN A 318 -18.35 9.09 16.90
CA ASN A 318 -17.67 9.82 17.97
C ASN A 318 -17.63 9.02 19.29
N THR A 319 -16.46 8.47 19.60
CA THR A 319 -16.23 7.49 20.68
C THR A 319 -16.19 8.12 22.07
N HIS A 320 -17.02 9.13 22.32
CA HIS A 320 -17.38 9.52 23.67
C HIS A 320 -18.69 8.81 24.01
N LEU A 321 -18.57 7.83 24.92
CA LEU A 321 -19.66 7.21 25.67
C LEU A 321 -20.63 6.35 24.84
N GLN A 322 -20.48 5.02 24.94
CA GLN A 322 -21.55 4.02 24.72
C GLN A 322 -22.33 4.04 23.39
N GLY A 323 -21.97 4.86 22.40
CA GLY A 323 -22.71 4.96 21.13
C GLY A 323 -22.67 3.65 20.32
N GLU A 324 -23.76 3.31 19.64
CA GLU A 324 -23.85 2.12 18.78
C GLU A 324 -22.81 2.17 17.64
N LEU A 325 -22.16 1.03 17.37
CA LEU A 325 -21.31 0.90 16.19
C LEU A 325 -22.23 0.85 14.96
N GLY A 326 -21.90 1.61 13.90
CA GLY A 326 -22.64 1.55 12.63
C GLY A 326 -22.66 0.15 12.02
N PRO A 327 -23.51 -0.16 11.03
CA PRO A 327 -23.52 -1.50 10.42
C PRO A 327 -22.17 -1.82 9.75
N SER A 328 -21.77 -3.09 9.80
CA SER A 328 -20.66 -3.60 9.00
C SER A 328 -21.09 -3.67 7.54
N ILE A 329 -20.36 -2.98 6.65
CA ILE A 329 -20.69 -2.88 5.23
C ILE A 329 -19.65 -3.66 4.44
N ALA A 330 -20.11 -4.61 3.61
CA ALA A 330 -19.24 -5.37 2.71
C ALA A 330 -18.70 -4.47 1.59
N ASN A 331 -17.43 -4.65 1.23
CA ASN A 331 -16.78 -3.96 0.11
C ASN A 331 -17.18 -4.61 -1.23
N ARG A 332 -18.46 -4.46 -1.59
CA ARG A 332 -19.03 -5.02 -2.82
C ARG A 332 -19.97 -3.99 -3.43
N CYS A 333 -19.70 -3.58 -4.65
CA CYS A 333 -20.51 -2.62 -5.39
C CYS A 333 -20.77 -3.15 -6.81
N ASN A 334 -22.02 -3.10 -7.25
CA ASN A 334 -22.35 -3.47 -8.63
C ASN A 334 -22.04 -2.28 -9.54
N VAL A 335 -21.19 -2.52 -10.54
CA VAL A 335 -20.80 -1.51 -11.53
C VAL A 335 -21.11 -2.04 -12.92
N GLN A 336 -21.62 -1.18 -13.80
CA GLN A 336 -21.83 -1.55 -15.20
C GLN A 336 -20.47 -1.65 -15.90
N PHE A 337 -20.10 -2.85 -16.34
CA PHE A 337 -18.82 -3.11 -17.02
C PHE A 337 -18.93 -2.98 -18.54
N ALA A 338 -19.99 -3.56 -19.12
CA ALA A 338 -20.34 -3.44 -20.54
C ALA A 338 -21.88 -3.31 -20.65
N PRO A 339 -22.48 -2.94 -21.80
CA PRO A 339 -23.92 -2.68 -21.90
C PRO A 339 -24.83 -3.76 -21.29
N ASN A 340 -24.43 -5.03 -21.39
CA ASN A 340 -25.18 -6.18 -20.88
C ASN A 340 -24.47 -6.94 -19.75
N LEU A 341 -23.42 -6.37 -19.15
CA LEU A 341 -22.64 -7.02 -18.10
C LEU A 341 -22.39 -6.07 -16.93
N SER A 342 -22.94 -6.40 -15.77
CA SER A 342 -22.59 -5.76 -14.50
C SER A 342 -21.74 -6.72 -13.67
N LEU A 343 -20.66 -6.19 -13.10
CA LEU A 343 -19.75 -6.93 -12.24
C LEU A 343 -19.82 -6.40 -10.82
N GLN A 344 -19.58 -7.28 -9.86
CA GLN A 344 -19.47 -6.92 -8.46
C GLN A 344 -18.01 -6.58 -8.14
N PHE A 345 -17.72 -5.30 -8.00
CA PHE A 345 -16.40 -4.78 -7.68
C PHE A 345 -16.17 -4.68 -6.17
N SER A 346 -14.97 -5.06 -5.74
CA SER A 346 -14.35 -4.52 -4.53
C SER A 346 -13.55 -3.28 -4.90
N ILE A 347 -13.75 -2.18 -4.18
CA ILE A 347 -13.19 -0.87 -4.54
C ILE A 347 -12.28 -0.41 -3.41
N GLY A 348 -11.07 0.03 -3.73
CA GLY A 348 -10.09 0.54 -2.78
C GLY A 348 -10.48 1.91 -2.22
N ILE A 349 -9.63 2.45 -1.35
CA ILE A 349 -9.70 3.86 -0.95
C ILE A 349 -9.32 4.70 -2.17
N PRO A 350 -10.03 5.81 -2.48
CA PRO A 350 -9.62 6.71 -3.54
C PRO A 350 -8.17 7.18 -3.39
N PHE A 351 -7.44 7.21 -4.49
CA PHE A 351 -6.04 7.63 -4.52
C PHE A 351 -5.86 9.02 -5.15
N PHE A 352 -6.86 9.50 -5.90
CA PHE A 352 -6.86 10.81 -6.53
C PHE A 352 -8.24 11.44 -6.49
N ALA A 353 -8.31 12.77 -6.50
CA ALA A 353 -9.56 13.49 -6.63
C ALA A 353 -9.35 14.85 -7.30
N THR A 354 -10.37 15.33 -8.01
CA THR A 354 -10.46 16.70 -8.52
C THR A 354 -11.57 17.44 -7.78
N HIS A 355 -11.43 18.76 -7.73
CA HIS A 355 -12.41 19.65 -7.13
C HIS A 355 -12.66 20.85 -8.04
N LYS A 356 -13.89 20.99 -8.51
CA LYS A 356 -14.36 22.19 -9.22
C LYS A 356 -15.14 23.04 -8.23
N THR A 357 -14.60 24.22 -7.92
CA THR A 357 -15.24 25.18 -7.02
C THR A 357 -16.53 25.68 -7.64
N GLY A 358 -17.64 25.45 -6.93
CA GLY A 358 -18.94 25.98 -7.32
C GLY A 358 -19.03 27.47 -6.99
N ASN A 359 -19.80 28.21 -7.79
CA ASN A 359 -20.10 29.61 -7.50
C ASN A 359 -21.29 29.70 -6.55
N VAL A 360 -21.01 29.96 -5.27
CA VAL A 360 -22.01 30.08 -4.19
C VAL A 360 -23.01 31.21 -4.49
N ALA A 361 -22.58 32.30 -5.14
CA ALA A 361 -23.47 33.41 -5.50
C ALA A 361 -24.52 33.01 -6.56
N ASN A 362 -24.21 32.02 -7.39
CA ASN A 362 -25.10 31.50 -8.44
C ASN A 362 -25.79 30.18 -8.03
N GLY A 363 -25.66 29.74 -6.77
CA GLY A 363 -26.23 28.48 -6.29
C GLY A 363 -25.59 27.21 -6.87
N ILE A 364 -24.42 27.31 -7.51
CA ILE A 364 -23.71 26.17 -8.09
C ILE A 364 -22.91 25.50 -6.96
N PRO A 365 -23.21 24.23 -6.60
CA PRO A 365 -22.46 23.53 -5.57
C PRO A 365 -21.05 23.20 -6.06
N CYS A 366 -20.12 23.04 -5.13
CA CYS A 366 -18.83 22.43 -5.45
C CYS A 366 -19.03 21.02 -6.02
N HIS A 367 -18.16 20.59 -6.92
CA HIS A 367 -18.21 19.27 -7.53
C HIS A 367 -16.86 18.55 -7.31
N TRP A 368 -16.93 17.42 -6.63
CA TRP A 368 -15.79 16.55 -6.39
C TRP A 368 -15.89 15.30 -7.24
N GLN A 369 -14.78 14.90 -7.85
CA GLN A 369 -14.67 13.61 -8.52
C GLN A 369 -13.51 12.84 -7.88
N TYR A 370 -13.74 11.58 -7.56
CA TYR A 370 -12.78 10.69 -6.90
C TYR A 370 -12.42 9.57 -7.84
N LEU A 371 -11.16 9.20 -7.89
CA LEU A 371 -10.64 8.07 -8.64
C LEU A 371 -10.14 6.99 -7.68
N ALA A 372 -10.65 5.78 -7.84
CA ALA A 372 -10.28 4.62 -7.03
C ALA A 372 -9.92 3.42 -7.91
N PHE A 373 -9.07 2.56 -7.37
CA PHE A 373 -8.77 1.27 -7.97
C PHE A 373 -9.85 0.26 -7.55
N GLY A 374 -10.35 -0.56 -8.47
CA GLY A 374 -11.28 -1.63 -8.15
C GLY A 374 -10.98 -2.92 -8.91
N ILE A 375 -11.32 -4.04 -8.29
CA ILE A 375 -11.17 -5.38 -8.86
C ILE A 375 -12.54 -6.05 -8.87
N ALA A 376 -12.83 -6.77 -9.95
CA ALA A 376 -13.97 -7.68 -10.03
C ALA A 376 -13.55 -9.03 -10.62
N THR A 377 -14.27 -10.06 -10.24
CA THR A 377 -14.18 -11.41 -10.82
C THR A 377 -15.51 -11.74 -11.48
N HIS A 378 -15.46 -12.17 -12.73
CA HIS A 378 -16.66 -12.61 -13.44
C HIS A 378 -17.16 -13.92 -12.82
N ARG A 379 -18.44 -13.96 -12.41
CA ARG A 379 -18.96 -15.07 -11.58
C ARG A 379 -19.01 -16.42 -12.28
N VAL A 380 -19.15 -16.44 -13.60
CA VAL A 380 -19.33 -17.69 -14.38
C VAL A 380 -18.00 -18.14 -14.97
N GLU A 381 -17.36 -17.26 -15.74
CA GLU A 381 -16.10 -17.54 -16.45
C GLU A 381 -14.84 -17.36 -15.60
N ASN A 382 -14.98 -16.79 -14.39
CA ASN A 382 -13.92 -16.68 -13.39
C ASN A 382 -12.65 -15.91 -13.82
N TRP A 383 -12.73 -15.08 -14.87
CA TRP A 383 -11.67 -14.12 -15.17
C TRP A 383 -11.75 -12.90 -14.25
N THR A 384 -10.60 -12.28 -14.01
CA THR A 384 -10.46 -11.10 -13.17
C THR A 384 -10.16 -9.86 -13.98
N VAL A 385 -10.70 -8.72 -13.57
CA VAL A 385 -10.37 -7.41 -14.15
C VAL A 385 -10.08 -6.40 -13.06
N ALA A 386 -9.12 -5.52 -13.33
CA ALA A 386 -8.86 -4.34 -12.54
C ALA A 386 -9.23 -3.09 -13.35
N CYS A 387 -9.89 -2.14 -12.70
CA CYS A 387 -10.38 -0.91 -13.32
C CYS A 387 -10.08 0.30 -12.45
N LEU A 388 -10.05 1.46 -13.09
CA LEU A 388 -10.13 2.76 -12.43
C LEU A 388 -11.59 3.21 -12.44
N LEU A 389 -12.10 3.53 -11.27
CA LEU A 389 -13.50 3.81 -11.03
C LEU A 389 -13.65 5.25 -10.54
N ARG A 390 -14.60 5.99 -11.12
CA ARG A 390 -14.98 7.33 -10.69
C ARG A 390 -16.21 7.29 -9.81
N SER A 391 -16.18 8.11 -8.77
CA SER A 391 -17.38 8.52 -8.04
C SER A 391 -17.42 10.05 -7.92
N GLU A 392 -18.62 10.59 -7.76
CA GLU A 392 -18.86 12.03 -7.71
C GLU A 392 -19.53 12.44 -6.39
N ALA A 393 -19.26 13.66 -5.93
CA ALA A 393 -19.91 14.24 -4.75
C ALA A 393 -20.19 15.73 -4.91
N PHE A 394 -21.36 16.16 -4.43
CA PHE A 394 -21.85 17.55 -4.51
C PHE A 394 -22.10 18.09 -3.09
N PRO A 395 -21.06 18.54 -2.36
CA PRO A 395 -21.22 19.06 -1.02
C PRO A 395 -22.07 20.34 -1.02
N ARG A 396 -23.00 20.42 -0.06
CA ARG A 396 -24.09 21.40 -0.14
C ARG A 396 -23.70 22.83 0.25
N GLN A 397 -22.87 23.10 1.28
CA GLN A 397 -22.58 24.50 1.69
C GLN A 397 -21.25 24.77 2.44
N ARG A 398 -20.56 23.76 2.99
CA ARG A 398 -19.26 23.94 3.69
C ARG A 398 -18.21 23.01 3.10
N CYS A 399 -17.77 23.33 1.89
CA CYS A 399 -16.63 22.66 1.30
C CYS A 399 -15.37 23.17 2.01
N THR A 400 -14.59 22.30 2.66
CA THR A 400 -13.30 22.70 3.25
C THR A 400 -12.21 22.86 2.18
N HIS A 401 -12.52 22.62 0.90
CA HIS A 401 -11.60 22.68 -0.26
C HIS A 401 -10.32 21.83 -0.11
N VAL A 402 -10.28 20.92 0.87
CA VAL A 402 -9.19 19.99 1.13
C VAL A 402 -9.63 18.60 0.72
N HIS A 403 -8.89 17.97 -0.19
CA HIS A 403 -9.13 16.60 -0.63
C HIS A 403 -9.04 15.65 0.57
N ASN A 404 -10.18 15.07 0.97
CA ASN A 404 -10.18 13.95 1.91
C ASN A 404 -10.42 12.65 1.12
N LEU A 405 -9.33 12.08 0.64
CA LEU A 405 -9.33 10.83 -0.11
C LEU A 405 -9.78 9.65 0.75
N ASP A 406 -9.55 9.70 2.07
CA ASP A 406 -9.89 8.64 2.99
C ASP A 406 -11.40 8.56 3.28
N ARG A 407 -12.16 9.64 3.00
CA ARG A 407 -13.65 9.70 3.12
C ARG A 407 -14.39 9.09 1.94
N GLY A 408 -13.73 8.91 0.81
CA GLY A 408 -14.42 8.66 -0.45
C GLY A 408 -14.99 7.24 -0.63
N ARG A 409 -15.00 6.39 0.40
CA ARG A 409 -15.65 5.06 0.27
C ARG A 409 -17.15 5.07 0.52
N ARG A 410 -17.72 6.16 1.04
CA ARG A 410 -19.17 6.29 1.30
C ARG A 410 -20.04 6.46 0.04
N PHE A 411 -19.46 6.30 -1.15
CA PHE A 411 -20.18 6.48 -2.40
C PHE A 411 -20.75 5.18 -2.94
N GLU A 412 -22.01 5.25 -3.35
CA GLU A 412 -22.78 4.12 -3.86
C GLU A 412 -22.72 4.00 -5.39
N SER A 413 -22.46 5.10 -6.09
CA SER A 413 -22.42 5.16 -7.56
C SER A 413 -20.99 5.21 -8.07
N TRP A 414 -20.62 4.24 -8.91
CA TRP A 414 -19.31 4.14 -9.51
C TRP A 414 -19.41 3.92 -11.01
N LYS A 415 -18.51 4.55 -11.77
CA LYS A 415 -18.38 4.40 -13.22
C LYS A 415 -16.97 3.98 -13.59
N ILE A 416 -16.81 3.06 -14.53
CA ILE A 416 -15.50 2.69 -15.07
C ILE A 416 -14.97 3.83 -15.93
N MET A 417 -13.74 4.25 -15.64
CA MET A 417 -13.02 5.28 -16.39
C MET A 417 -11.84 4.73 -17.16
N ALA A 418 -11.23 3.64 -16.69
CA ALA A 418 -10.16 2.95 -17.41
C ALA A 418 -10.09 1.49 -16.98
N GLN A 419 -9.57 0.63 -17.85
CA GLN A 419 -9.20 -0.74 -17.53
C GLN A 419 -7.68 -0.83 -17.35
N LEU A 420 -7.24 -1.62 -16.38
CA LEU A 420 -5.83 -1.91 -16.19
C LEU A 420 -5.51 -3.18 -16.96
N GLY A 421 -4.93 -2.99 -18.14
CA GLY A 421 -4.61 -4.06 -19.08
C GLY A 421 -3.65 -5.07 -18.46
N SER A 422 -3.74 -6.32 -18.93
CA SER A 422 -2.90 -7.46 -18.51
C SER A 422 -2.92 -7.76 -17.00
N TYR A 423 -3.85 -7.18 -16.23
CA TYR A 423 -4.05 -7.53 -14.84
C TYR A 423 -4.48 -8.99 -14.73
N GLN A 424 -3.76 -9.75 -13.91
CA GLN A 424 -4.11 -11.11 -13.55
C GLN A 424 -3.97 -11.25 -12.05
N GLN A 425 -4.99 -11.76 -11.39
CA GLN A 425 -4.93 -12.06 -9.96
C GLN A 425 -4.43 -13.49 -9.76
N SER A 426 -3.28 -13.66 -9.11
CA SER A 426 -2.86 -15.00 -8.67
C SER A 426 -3.80 -15.56 -7.61
N THR A 427 -3.97 -16.88 -7.62
CA THR A 427 -4.73 -17.62 -6.59
C THR A 427 -3.91 -17.83 -5.31
N THR A 428 -2.92 -16.97 -5.03
CA THR A 428 -2.04 -17.15 -3.88
C THR A 428 -2.71 -16.72 -2.59
N SER A 429 -2.37 -17.39 -1.49
CA SER A 429 -3.02 -17.15 -0.21
C SER A 429 -2.60 -15.84 0.47
N HIS A 430 -1.56 -15.18 -0.04
CA HIS A 430 -0.99 -13.92 0.48
C HIS A 430 -1.78 -12.69 0.04
N GLY A 431 -2.49 -12.78 -1.09
CA GLY A 431 -3.15 -11.64 -1.73
C GLY A 431 -2.16 -10.66 -2.36
N SER A 432 -2.62 -9.87 -3.33
CA SER A 432 -1.79 -8.88 -4.00
C SER A 432 -1.71 -7.57 -3.17
N GLN A 433 -0.56 -6.90 -3.18
CA GLN A 433 -0.37 -5.61 -2.53
C GLN A 433 -0.59 -4.48 -3.54
N VAL A 434 -1.48 -3.54 -3.22
CA VAL A 434 -1.81 -2.40 -4.09
C VAL A 434 -1.26 -1.12 -3.50
N ALA A 435 -0.57 -0.32 -4.32
CA ALA A 435 -0.08 1.00 -3.96
C ALA A 435 -0.38 2.00 -5.07
N ALA A 436 -0.67 3.25 -4.71
CA ALA A 436 -0.78 4.35 -5.66
C ALA A 436 0.25 5.42 -5.31
N SER A 437 0.80 6.07 -6.33
CA SER A 437 1.75 7.17 -6.12
C SER A 437 1.04 8.39 -5.53
N ARG A 438 1.81 9.28 -4.89
CA ARG A 438 1.29 10.48 -4.21
C ARG A 438 0.40 11.34 -5.12
N CYS A 439 0.79 11.51 -6.38
CA CYS A 439 0.04 12.29 -7.35
C CYS A 439 -1.01 11.48 -8.11
N GLY A 440 -1.19 10.19 -7.79
CA GLY A 440 -2.11 9.29 -8.49
C GLY A 440 -1.72 9.01 -9.94
N THR A 441 -0.48 9.30 -10.33
CA THR A 441 0.03 9.12 -11.69
C THR A 441 0.55 7.72 -11.95
N ARG A 442 0.67 6.91 -10.90
CA ARG A 442 1.07 5.50 -10.97
C ARG A 442 0.21 4.67 -10.04
N ILE A 443 -0.08 3.45 -10.47
CA ILE A 443 -0.65 2.39 -9.64
C ILE A 443 0.26 1.19 -9.78
N ALA A 444 0.60 0.58 -8.66
CA ALA A 444 1.41 -0.60 -8.60
C ALA A 444 0.66 -1.72 -7.89
N VAL A 445 0.69 -2.91 -8.47
CA VAL A 445 0.16 -4.13 -7.85
C VAL A 445 1.28 -5.16 -7.82
N ALA A 446 1.74 -5.50 -6.62
CA ALA A 446 2.62 -6.63 -6.42
C ALA A 446 1.78 -7.89 -6.20
N ASP A 447 1.92 -8.85 -7.11
CA ASP A 447 1.30 -10.15 -7.02
C ASP A 447 2.40 -11.21 -6.87
N TRP A 448 2.56 -11.71 -5.63
CA TRP A 448 3.64 -12.62 -5.25
C TRP A 448 5.04 -12.05 -5.55
N LYS A 449 5.66 -12.45 -6.66
CA LYS A 449 7.01 -12.04 -7.11
C LYS A 449 6.99 -11.11 -8.31
N THR A 450 5.82 -10.78 -8.83
CA THR A 450 5.65 -9.97 -10.03
C THR A 450 5.02 -8.63 -9.65
N LEU A 451 5.60 -7.54 -10.11
CA LEU A 451 5.11 -6.19 -9.89
C LEU A 451 4.60 -5.61 -11.20
N TYR A 452 3.31 -5.29 -11.23
CA TYR A 452 2.67 -4.56 -12.32
C TYR A 452 2.63 -3.08 -11.97
N VAL A 453 3.05 -2.21 -12.87
CA VAL A 453 2.97 -0.75 -12.69
C VAL A 453 2.30 -0.12 -13.89
N TRP A 454 1.17 0.53 -13.67
CA TRP A 454 0.47 1.32 -14.68
C TRP A 454 0.80 2.79 -14.55
N ALA A 455 1.09 3.43 -15.67
CA ALA A 455 1.16 4.87 -15.77
C ALA A 455 -0.20 5.45 -16.21
N LEU A 456 -0.55 6.60 -15.64
CA LEU A 456 -1.77 7.32 -15.98
C LEU A 456 -1.60 8.82 -15.74
N ASN A 457 -2.40 9.59 -16.46
CA ASN A 457 -2.73 10.96 -16.07
C ASN A 457 -4.13 10.94 -15.43
N PRO A 458 -4.25 11.12 -14.11
CA PRO A 458 -5.52 10.89 -13.42
C PRO A 458 -6.57 11.96 -13.73
N THR A 459 -6.17 13.18 -14.10
CA THR A 459 -7.10 14.23 -14.56
C THR A 459 -7.74 13.83 -15.88
N GLU A 460 -6.93 13.33 -16.82
CA GLU A 460 -7.38 12.89 -18.15
C GLU A 460 -8.25 11.63 -18.06
N VAL A 461 -7.93 10.71 -17.14
CA VAL A 461 -8.79 9.53 -16.89
C VAL A 461 -10.17 9.96 -16.38
N LEU A 462 -10.26 11.02 -15.58
CA LEU A 462 -11.55 11.48 -15.04
C LEU A 462 -12.41 12.23 -16.07
N ASP A 463 -11.77 12.78 -17.10
CA ASP A 463 -12.41 13.50 -18.19
C ASP A 463 -12.86 12.54 -19.30
N THR A 464 -14.17 12.38 -19.47
CA THR A 464 -14.75 11.49 -20.48
C THR A 464 -14.58 12.00 -21.91
N GLU A 465 -14.22 13.28 -22.10
CA GLU A 465 -14.04 13.88 -23.42
C GLU A 465 -12.54 14.03 -23.78
N SER A 466 -11.64 13.57 -22.91
CA SER A 466 -10.20 13.72 -23.13
C SER A 466 -9.72 12.87 -24.30
N THR A 467 -9.03 13.51 -25.24
CA THR A 467 -8.32 12.86 -26.35
C THR A 467 -6.85 12.56 -26.00
N PHE A 468 -6.49 12.59 -24.71
CA PHE A 468 -5.12 12.40 -24.25
C PHE A 468 -4.60 11.00 -24.55
N TYR A 469 -5.45 9.97 -24.41
CA TYR A 469 -5.09 8.58 -24.73
C TYR A 469 -5.33 8.30 -26.22
N PRO A 470 -4.39 7.65 -26.92
CA PRO A 470 -4.52 7.40 -28.34
C PRO A 470 -5.65 6.37 -28.63
N PRO A 471 -6.26 6.39 -29.82
CA PRO A 471 -7.33 5.45 -30.18
C PRO A 471 -6.94 3.97 -30.03
N SER A 472 -5.66 3.64 -30.21
CA SER A 472 -5.13 2.29 -30.00
C SER A 472 -5.23 1.79 -28.55
N TRP A 473 -5.45 2.67 -27.58
CA TRP A 473 -5.65 2.33 -26.18
C TRP A 473 -7.13 2.31 -25.79
N ILE A 474 -8.03 2.69 -26.69
CA ILE A 474 -9.46 2.73 -26.38
C ILE A 474 -10.08 1.36 -26.65
N SER A 475 -10.74 0.81 -25.64
CA SER A 475 -11.50 -0.45 -25.77
C SER A 475 -12.79 -0.24 -26.56
N SER A 476 -13.45 -1.36 -26.94
CA SER A 476 -14.77 -1.33 -27.58
C SER A 476 -15.86 -0.68 -26.72
N SER A 477 -15.65 -0.52 -25.41
CA SER A 477 -16.54 0.19 -24.48
C SER A 477 -16.20 1.67 -24.32
N ASP A 478 -15.39 2.24 -25.21
CA ASP A 478 -14.96 3.64 -25.19
C ASP A 478 -14.24 4.05 -23.89
N THR A 479 -13.51 3.09 -23.30
CA THR A 479 -12.69 3.33 -22.10
C THR A 479 -11.22 3.03 -22.38
N PRO A 480 -10.28 3.86 -21.90
CA PRO A 480 -8.86 3.59 -22.04
C PRO A 480 -8.45 2.31 -21.32
N VAL A 481 -7.62 1.51 -21.98
CA VAL A 481 -6.96 0.31 -21.45
C VAL A 481 -5.50 0.65 -21.26
N LEU A 482 -5.09 0.79 -20.00
CA LEU A 482 -3.74 1.20 -19.65
C LEU A 482 -2.82 -0.04 -19.65
N PRO A 483 -1.72 -0.05 -20.42
CA PRO A 483 -0.75 -1.13 -20.38
C PRO A 483 0.11 -1.05 -19.10
N PRO A 484 0.46 -2.18 -18.47
CA PRO A 484 1.42 -2.21 -17.37
C PRO A 484 2.85 -2.34 -17.88
N VAL A 485 3.78 -1.83 -17.10
CA VAL A 485 5.13 -2.37 -17.02
C VAL A 485 5.14 -3.53 -16.02
N ILE A 486 5.79 -4.63 -16.38
CA ILE A 486 5.86 -5.84 -15.57
C ILE A 486 7.32 -6.05 -15.13
N LEU A 487 7.56 -6.02 -13.81
CA LEU A 487 8.88 -6.24 -13.21
C LEU A 487 8.87 -7.55 -12.41
N GLN A 488 9.96 -8.31 -12.52
CA GLN A 488 10.17 -9.51 -11.70
C GLN A 488 11.01 -9.15 -10.48
N LEU A 489 10.42 -9.21 -9.29
CA LEU A 489 11.08 -8.84 -8.04
C LEU A 489 12.07 -9.91 -7.56
N GLY A 490 11.83 -11.18 -7.92
CA GLY A 490 12.63 -12.31 -7.40
C GLY A 490 12.42 -12.62 -5.92
N ALA A 491 11.61 -11.83 -5.21
CA ALA A 491 11.22 -11.99 -3.81
C ALA A 491 9.71 -11.82 -3.64
N VAL A 492 9.12 -12.50 -2.66
CA VAL A 492 7.69 -12.40 -2.34
C VAL A 492 7.45 -11.06 -1.66
N CYS A 493 6.61 -10.22 -2.25
CA CYS A 493 6.25 -8.91 -1.71
C CYS A 493 5.13 -9.04 -0.67
N SER A 494 5.42 -8.69 0.58
CA SER A 494 4.43 -8.65 1.66
C SER A 494 3.81 -7.28 1.85
N GLN A 495 4.58 -6.21 1.61
CA GLN A 495 4.10 -4.83 1.67
C GLN A 495 4.75 -4.00 0.56
N LEU A 496 4.01 -3.05 0.01
CA LEU A 496 4.44 -2.20 -1.10
C LEU A 496 4.00 -0.75 -0.86
N ARG A 497 4.87 0.21 -1.17
CA ARG A 497 4.56 1.64 -1.11
C ARG A 497 5.35 2.42 -2.16
N PHE A 498 4.79 3.54 -2.63
CA PHE A 498 5.58 4.58 -3.31
C PHE A 498 6.30 5.46 -2.29
N THR A 499 7.47 6.00 -2.67
CA THR A 499 8.13 7.06 -1.90
C THR A 499 7.46 8.41 -2.18
N GLU A 500 8.04 9.50 -1.67
CA GLU A 500 7.63 10.85 -2.06
C GLU A 500 7.77 11.11 -3.57
N LYS A 501 8.67 10.38 -4.24
CA LYS A 501 8.85 10.44 -5.69
C LYS A 501 7.93 9.41 -6.34
N ASN A 502 7.11 9.88 -7.30
CA ASN A 502 6.16 9.01 -8.01
C ASN A 502 6.82 7.91 -8.87
N SER A 503 8.15 7.93 -9.03
CA SER A 503 8.92 6.95 -9.79
C SER A 503 9.73 5.99 -8.92
N GLU A 504 9.57 6.01 -7.60
CA GLU A 504 10.30 5.13 -6.68
C GLU A 504 9.30 4.36 -5.80
N LEU A 505 9.54 3.06 -5.64
CA LEU A 505 8.81 2.20 -4.71
C LEU A 505 9.75 1.57 -3.69
N ILE A 506 9.17 1.23 -2.55
CA ILE A 506 9.80 0.41 -1.53
C ILE A 506 8.90 -0.79 -1.26
N ALA A 507 9.49 -1.96 -1.13
CA ALA A 507 8.79 -3.18 -0.76
C ALA A 507 9.46 -3.86 0.43
N ILE A 508 8.65 -4.35 1.37
CA ILE A 508 9.10 -5.33 2.37
C ILE A 508 8.84 -6.72 1.78
N THR A 509 9.89 -7.51 1.68
CA THR A 509 9.88 -8.82 1.03
C THR A 509 10.40 -9.92 1.95
N ASP A 510 10.24 -11.17 1.53
CA ASP A 510 10.86 -12.34 2.19
C ASP A 510 12.40 -12.35 2.11
N ARG A 511 13.02 -11.47 1.30
CA ARG A 511 14.48 -11.33 1.16
C ARG A 511 15.06 -10.05 1.77
N GLY A 512 14.24 -9.24 2.42
CA GLY A 512 14.63 -7.94 2.96
C GLY A 512 13.84 -6.78 2.36
N VAL A 513 14.40 -5.57 2.45
CA VAL A 513 13.77 -4.36 1.91
C VAL A 513 14.26 -4.13 0.49
N MET A 514 13.36 -3.93 -0.46
CA MET A 514 13.69 -3.62 -1.85
C MET A 514 13.35 -2.17 -2.16
N HIS A 515 14.28 -1.46 -2.80
CA HIS A 515 14.06 -0.16 -3.44
C HIS A 515 14.00 -0.36 -4.95
N ILE A 516 12.94 0.16 -5.57
CA ILE A 516 12.62 -0.02 -6.98
C ILE A 516 12.53 1.35 -7.62
N ASN A 517 13.53 1.70 -8.42
CA ASN A 517 13.54 2.97 -9.15
C ASN A 517 13.09 2.76 -10.60
N LEU A 518 11.94 3.36 -10.93
CA LEU A 518 11.32 3.33 -12.25
C LEU A 518 11.81 4.45 -13.18
N SER A 519 12.63 5.38 -12.69
CA SER A 519 13.15 6.47 -13.52
C SER A 519 14.15 5.94 -14.55
N ASN A 520 14.19 6.60 -15.70
CA ASN A 520 15.21 6.30 -16.71
C ASN A 520 16.57 6.73 -16.15
N GLY A 521 17.45 5.77 -15.86
CA GLY A 521 18.79 5.99 -15.29
C GLY A 521 19.68 6.95 -16.10
N GLU A 522 19.49 8.25 -15.90
CA GLU A 522 20.50 9.28 -16.13
C GLU A 522 21.41 9.44 -14.91
N GLY A 523 21.11 8.75 -13.80
CA GLY A 523 22.08 8.47 -12.75
C GLY A 523 23.13 7.48 -13.25
N GLU A 524 24.39 7.87 -13.16
CA GLU A 524 25.55 7.00 -13.35
C GLU A 524 25.26 5.60 -12.79
N ARG A 525 25.49 4.55 -13.59
CA ARG A 525 25.77 3.22 -13.03
C ARG A 525 27.04 3.32 -12.21
N LYS A 526 26.95 3.80 -10.97
CA LYS A 526 27.92 3.47 -9.94
C LYS A 526 27.71 1.98 -9.68
N GLY A 527 28.71 1.18 -10.04
CA GLY A 527 28.74 -0.23 -9.68
C GLY A 527 28.46 -0.35 -8.19
N LEU A 528 27.33 -0.98 -7.84
CA LEU A 528 27.02 -1.35 -6.48
C LEU A 528 27.81 -2.63 -6.19
N SER A 529 28.95 -2.47 -5.53
CA SER A 529 29.41 -3.49 -4.58
C SER A 529 28.27 -3.72 -3.58
N GLY A 530 27.98 -4.98 -3.27
CA GLY A 530 27.03 -5.33 -2.21
C GLY A 530 27.39 -4.57 -0.94
N HIS A 531 26.59 -3.58 -0.60
CA HIS A 531 26.66 -2.95 0.71
C HIS A 531 25.82 -3.83 1.64
N GLU A 532 26.51 -4.70 2.38
CA GLU A 532 25.97 -5.18 3.64
C GLU A 532 25.73 -3.96 4.52
N ILE A 533 24.46 -3.67 4.82
CA ILE A 533 24.13 -2.76 5.90
C ILE A 533 24.22 -3.59 7.17
N MET A 534 25.24 -3.31 7.99
CA MET A 534 25.34 -3.83 9.35
C MET A 534 24.33 -3.03 10.20
N LEU A 535 23.13 -3.59 10.42
CA LEU A 535 22.17 -3.11 11.42
C LEU A 535 22.40 -3.81 12.77
#